data_AF-A0A538CBU6-F1
#
_entry.id   AF-A0A538CBU6-F1
#
_cell.length_a   1.000
_cell.length_b   1.000
_cell.length_c   1.000
_cell.angle_alpha   90.00
_cell.angle_beta   90.00
_cell.angle_gamma   90.00
#
_symmetry.space_group_name_H-M   'P 1'
#
loop_
_entity.id
_entity.type
_entity.pdbx_description
1 polymer ?
#
loop_
_entity_poly.entity_id
_entity_poly.type
_entity_poly.pdbx_seq_one_letter_code
_entity_poly.pdbx_strand_id
1 'polypeptide(L)'
;MTTTTTDRRDFQRALDMERGQLAAAAQRAERHPLGLLLFDDERPRVWVHNQLHVTGPAGDIDDLVRVLDEHYGHLPHRRVLVEDEVEGERLADGFRDRGW
;
A
#
# COMPACT_ATOMS: atom_id res chain seq x y z
N MET A 1 35.91 6.56 -2.60
CA MET A 1 34.73 7.00 -3.35
C MET A 1 33.71 5.87 -3.29
N THR A 2 32.67 6.01 -2.49
CA THR A 2 31.52 5.10 -2.50
C THR A 2 30.64 5.53 -3.66
N THR A 3 30.59 4.71 -4.72
CA THR A 3 29.66 4.93 -5.82
C THR A 3 28.26 4.65 -5.29
N THR A 4 27.41 5.67 -5.16
CA THR A 4 26.00 5.50 -4.88
C THR A 4 25.31 5.05 -6.16
N THR A 5 25.29 3.76 -6.42
CA THR A 5 24.44 3.17 -7.46
C THR A 5 23.10 2.81 -6.82
N THR A 6 22.11 3.67 -6.97
CA THR A 6 20.71 3.30 -6.71
C THR A 6 20.27 2.38 -7.85
N ASP A 7 20.53 1.09 -7.72
CA ASP A 7 20.02 0.09 -8.66
C ASP A 7 18.67 -0.48 -8.19
N ARG A 8 18.04 -1.29 -9.04
CA ARG A 8 16.73 -1.90 -8.74
C ARG A 8 16.73 -2.74 -7.46
N ARG A 9 17.87 -3.35 -7.09
CA ARG A 9 17.97 -4.16 -5.86
C ARG A 9 17.99 -3.27 -4.63
N ASP A 10 18.71 -2.15 -4.69
CA ASP A 10 18.70 -1.18 -3.59
C ASP A 10 17.33 -0.54 -3.41
N PHE A 11 16.61 -0.26 -4.51
CA PHE A 11 15.22 0.20 -4.42
C PHE A 11 14.31 -0.85 -3.78
N GLN A 12 14.41 -2.12 -4.21
CA GLN A 12 13.63 -3.21 -3.60
C GLN A 12 13.92 -3.36 -2.11
N ARG A 13 15.19 -3.25 -1.70
CA ARG A 13 15.57 -3.31 -0.28
C ARG A 13 14.99 -2.15 0.52
N ALA A 14 14.89 -0.95 -0.07
CA ALA A 14 14.26 0.19 0.57
C ALA A 14 12.76 -0.04 0.78
N LEU A 15 12.06 -0.56 -0.23
CA LEU A 15 10.64 -0.93 -0.12
C LEU A 15 10.41 -2.02 0.94
N ASP A 16 11.26 -3.06 0.96
CA ASP A 16 11.19 -4.12 1.96
C ASP A 16 11.41 -3.57 3.38
N MET A 17 12.35 -2.63 3.54
CA MET A 17 12.59 -1.95 4.81
C MET A 17 11.38 -1.10 5.23
N GLU A 18 10.84 -0.27 4.34
CA GLU A 18 9.68 0.58 4.62
C GLU A 18 8.47 -0.27 5.04
N ARG A 19 8.15 -1.31 4.26
CA ARG A 19 7.08 -2.26 4.59
C ARG A 19 7.31 -2.94 5.93
N GLY A 20 8.54 -3.35 6.25
CA GLY A 20 8.89 -3.94 7.54
C GLY A 20 8.70 -2.95 8.71
N GLN A 21 9.09 -1.70 8.53
CA GLN A 21 8.89 -0.65 9.53
C GLN A 21 7.41 -0.36 9.76
N LEU A 22 6.62 -0.24 8.69
CA LEU A 22 5.18 0.01 8.78
C LEU A 22 4.44 -1.16 9.43
N ALA A 23 4.77 -2.39 9.07
CA ALA A 23 4.20 -3.58 9.68
C ALA A 23 4.51 -3.68 11.18
N ALA A 24 5.71 -3.28 11.60
CA ALA A 24 6.10 -3.25 13.02
C ALA A 24 5.46 -2.10 13.80
N ALA A 25 5.10 -1.00 13.13
CA ALA A 25 4.45 0.16 13.74
C ALA A 25 2.92 0.04 13.79
N ALA A 26 2.32 -0.72 12.88
CA ALA A 26 0.88 -1.00 12.87
C ALA A 26 0.48 -1.87 14.07
N GLN A 27 -0.77 -1.70 14.53
CA GLN A 27 -1.31 -2.53 15.60
C GLN A 27 -1.51 -3.98 15.14
N ARG A 28 -1.91 -4.14 13.88
CA ARG A 28 -2.13 -5.45 13.25
C ARG A 28 -1.74 -5.39 11.77
N ALA A 29 -1.09 -6.44 11.29
CA ALA A 29 -0.70 -6.59 9.90
C ALA A 29 -1.10 -7.97 9.37
N GLU A 30 -1.74 -8.03 8.20
CA GLU A 30 -2.31 -9.25 7.63
C GLU A 30 -1.90 -9.42 6.17
N ARG A 31 -1.52 -10.64 5.80
CA ARG A 31 -1.23 -10.97 4.40
C ARG A 31 -2.53 -11.08 3.61
N HIS A 32 -2.54 -10.51 2.43
CA HIS A 32 -3.63 -10.58 1.47
C HIS A 32 -3.06 -11.01 0.10
N PRO A 33 -3.82 -11.65 -0.80
CA PRO A 33 -3.35 -11.96 -2.14
C PRO A 33 -2.78 -10.78 -2.94
N LEU A 34 -3.28 -9.56 -2.66
CA LEU A 34 -2.78 -8.31 -3.28
C LEU A 34 -1.54 -7.73 -2.58
N GLY A 35 -1.21 -8.17 -1.36
CA GLY A 35 -0.07 -7.66 -0.61
C GLY A 35 -0.26 -7.70 0.91
N LEU A 36 -0.12 -6.55 1.57
CA LEU A 36 -0.13 -6.44 3.03
C LEU A 36 -1.16 -5.40 3.50
N LEU A 37 -2.12 -5.84 4.30
CA LEU A 37 -3.09 -4.98 4.98
C LEU A 37 -2.52 -4.56 6.34
N LEU A 38 -2.56 -3.26 6.63
CA LEU A 38 -2.17 -2.68 7.92
C LEU A 38 -3.39 -2.06 8.60
N PHE A 39 -3.49 -2.22 9.92
CA PHE A 39 -4.59 -1.72 10.74
C PHE A 39 -4.08 -1.09 12.03
N ASP A 40 -4.74 -0.01 12.46
CA ASP A 40 -4.56 0.66 13.75
C ASP A 40 -5.91 1.24 14.20
N ASP A 41 -6.64 0.44 14.98
CA ASP A 41 -8.01 0.72 15.43
C ASP A 41 -8.04 1.84 16.48
N GLU A 42 -6.93 2.03 17.20
CA GLU A 42 -6.77 3.11 18.17
C GLU A 42 -6.52 4.46 17.48
N ARG A 43 -6.01 4.46 16.25
CA ARG A 43 -5.65 5.67 15.49
C ARG A 43 -6.23 5.66 14.08
N PRO A 44 -7.57 5.67 13.92
CA PRO A 44 -8.25 5.56 12.63
C PRO A 44 -8.02 6.74 11.66
N ARG A 45 -7.37 7.81 12.12
CA ARG A 45 -6.99 8.97 11.29
C ARG A 45 -5.54 8.93 10.80
N VAL A 46 -4.73 8.02 11.34
CA VAL A 46 -3.33 7.83 10.91
C VAL A 46 -3.34 6.88 9.72
N TRP A 47 -3.56 7.45 8.53
CA TRP A 47 -3.71 6.70 7.28
C TRP A 47 -2.50 5.81 6.97
N VAL A 48 -1.30 6.19 7.40
CA VAL A 48 -0.08 5.42 7.16
C VAL A 48 -0.05 4.09 7.94
N HIS A 49 -0.89 3.95 8.97
CA HIS A 49 -1.08 2.69 9.70
C HIS A 49 -2.35 1.95 9.28
N ASN A 50 -3.18 2.55 8.42
CA ASN A 50 -4.47 2.02 7.96
C ASN A 50 -4.48 2.01 6.42
N GLN A 51 -3.73 1.08 5.84
CA GLN A 51 -3.49 1.05 4.41
C GLN A 51 -3.22 -0.36 3.87
N LEU A 52 -3.56 -0.55 2.60
CA LEU A 52 -3.11 -1.68 1.81
C LEU A 52 -1.80 -1.30 1.09
N HIS A 53 -0.73 -2.05 1.34
CA HIS A 53 0.44 -2.09 0.46
C HIS A 53 0.24 -3.17 -0.61
N VAL A 54 0.14 -2.77 -1.87
CA VAL A 54 0.04 -3.66 -3.02
C VAL A 54 1.44 -4.03 -3.49
N THR A 55 1.78 -5.30 -3.35
CA THR A 55 3.15 -5.83 -3.54
C THR A 55 3.21 -6.88 -4.65
N GLY A 56 2.04 -7.24 -5.18
CA GLY A 56 1.86 -8.17 -6.29
C GLY A 56 1.09 -7.50 -7.44
N PRO A 57 0.69 -8.27 -8.47
CA PRO A 57 -0.14 -7.75 -9.55
C PRO A 57 -1.44 -7.20 -8.98
N ALA A 58 -1.69 -5.92 -9.21
CA ALA A 58 -2.76 -5.17 -8.56
C ALA A 58 -4.15 -5.58 -9.05
N GLY A 59 -4.26 -6.17 -10.25
CA GLY A 59 -5.53 -6.60 -10.83
C GLY A 59 -6.31 -5.42 -11.42
N ASP A 60 -7.64 -5.59 -11.53
CA ASP A 60 -8.51 -4.52 -12.00
C ASP A 60 -8.83 -3.50 -10.90
N ILE A 61 -9.14 -2.27 -11.30
CA ILE A 61 -9.46 -1.18 -10.38
C ILE A 61 -10.71 -1.48 -9.52
N ASP A 62 -11.73 -2.12 -10.09
CA ASP A 62 -12.96 -2.40 -9.35
C ASP A 62 -12.73 -3.44 -8.25
N ASP A 63 -11.86 -4.43 -8.51
CA ASP A 63 -11.46 -5.40 -7.51
C ASP A 63 -10.65 -4.76 -6.38
N LEU A 64 -9.72 -3.86 -6.71
CA LEU A 64 -8.94 -3.12 -5.71
C LEU A 64 -9.82 -2.27 -4.82
N VAL A 65 -10.73 -1.49 -5.40
CA VAL A 65 -11.62 -0.61 -4.65
C VAL A 65 -12.56 -1.43 -3.77
N ARG A 66 -13.08 -2.57 -4.27
CA ARG A 66 -13.88 -3.49 -3.46
C ARG A 66 -13.12 -4.00 -2.25
N VAL A 67 -11.88 -4.45 -2.40
CA VAL A 67 -11.04 -4.91 -1.28
C VAL A 67 -10.77 -3.77 -0.30
N LEU A 68 -10.47 -2.58 -0.81
CA LEU A 68 -10.22 -1.41 0.02
C LEU A 68 -11.45 -0.97 0.81
N ASP A 69 -12.64 -1.01 0.22
CA ASP A 69 -13.90 -0.68 0.89
C ASP A 69 -14.27 -1.74 1.93
N GLU A 70 -14.04 -3.03 1.64
CA GLU A 70 -14.24 -4.14 2.57
C GLU A 70 -13.42 -3.97 3.85
N HIS A 71 -12.13 -3.61 3.72
CA HIS A 71 -11.22 -3.51 4.87
C HIS A 71 -11.17 -2.12 5.51
N TYR A 72 -11.34 -1.04 4.74
CA TYR A 72 -11.09 0.34 5.18
C TYR A 72 -12.25 1.30 4.91
N GLY A 73 -13.35 0.86 4.30
CA GLY A 73 -14.46 1.74 3.93
C GLY A 73 -15.14 2.45 5.12
N HIS A 74 -14.99 1.89 6.32
CA HIS A 74 -15.49 2.48 7.56
C HIS A 74 -14.56 3.55 8.16
N LEU A 75 -13.34 3.72 7.62
CA LEU A 75 -12.36 4.66 8.15
C LEU A 75 -12.47 6.05 7.50
N PRO A 76 -12.25 7.13 8.27
CA PRO A 76 -12.33 8.50 7.75
C PRO A 76 -11.16 8.88 6.84
N HIS A 77 -10.01 8.20 6.98
CA HIS A 77 -8.84 8.35 6.13
C HIS A 77 -8.31 6.97 5.80
N ARG A 78 -8.11 6.70 4.51
CA ARG A 78 -7.67 5.41 3.98
C ARG A 78 -6.64 5.67 2.89
N ARG A 79 -5.70 4.74 2.74
CA ARG A 79 -4.64 4.82 1.74
C ARG A 79 -4.43 3.46 1.11
N VAL A 80 -4.03 3.49 -0.16
CA VAL A 80 -3.41 2.37 -0.85
C VAL A 80 -2.03 2.83 -1.34
N LEU A 81 -1.03 1.96 -1.24
CA LEU A 81 0.26 2.16 -1.89
C LEU A 81 0.47 1.05 -2.92
N VAL A 82 0.64 1.41 -4.18
CA VAL A 82 1.04 0.49 -5.25
C VAL A 82 2.53 0.69 -5.48
N GLU A 83 3.33 -0.35 -5.18
CA GLU A 83 4.79 -0.25 -5.21
C GLU A 83 5.38 -0.33 -6.62
N ASP A 84 4.70 -1.03 -7.53
CA ASP A 84 5.07 -1.07 -8.94
C ASP A 84 4.58 0.21 -9.64
N GLU A 85 5.52 0.99 -10.16
CA GLU A 85 5.25 2.29 -10.77
C GLU A 85 4.36 2.17 -12.01
N VAL A 86 4.58 1.15 -12.85
CA VAL A 86 3.81 0.95 -14.09
C VAL A 86 2.36 0.58 -13.77
N GLU A 87 2.15 -0.31 -12.79
CA GLU A 87 0.80 -0.64 -12.32
C GLU A 87 0.13 0.57 -11.64
N GLY A 88 0.88 1.34 -10.85
CA GLY A 88 0.39 2.55 -10.21
C GLY A 88 -0.10 3.58 -11.24
N GLU A 89 0.68 3.84 -12.29
CA GLU A 89 0.30 4.73 -13.39
C GLU A 89 -0.94 4.21 -14.13
N ARG A 90 -1.00 2.91 -14.42
CA ARG A 90 -2.15 2.29 -15.09
C ARG A 90 -3.45 2.46 -14.31
N LEU A 91 -3.39 2.43 -12.98
CA LEU A 91 -4.55 2.48 -12.08
C LEU A 91 -4.92 3.89 -11.63
N ALA A 92 -4.04 4.88 -11.82
CA ALA A 92 -4.17 6.22 -11.25
C ALA A 92 -5.50 6.90 -11.60
N ASP A 93 -5.90 6.88 -12.88
CA ASP A 93 -7.15 7.50 -13.33
C ASP A 93 -8.37 6.78 -12.74
N GLY A 94 -8.33 5.45 -12.68
CA GLY A 94 -9.41 4.64 -12.11
C GLY A 94 -9.63 4.87 -10.62
N PHE A 95 -8.54 5.07 -9.86
CA PHE A 95 -8.61 5.48 -8.45
C PHE A 95 -9.20 6.89 -8.32
N ARG A 96 -8.71 7.84 -9.11
CA ARG A 96 -9.16 9.24 -9.07
C ARG A 96 -10.66 9.35 -9.33
N ASP A 97 -11.18 8.64 -10.34
CA ASP A 97 -12.60 8.64 -10.70
C ASP A 97 -13.51 8.09 -9.59
N ARG A 98 -12.95 7.29 -8.66
CA ARG A 98 -13.64 6.71 -7.49
C ARG A 98 -13.37 7.47 -6.19
N GLY A 99 -12.68 8.61 -6.26
CA GLY A 99 -12.40 9.48 -5.10
C GLY A 99 -11.30 8.97 -4.17
N TRP A 100 -10.36 8.19 -4.72
CA TRP A 100 -9.13 7.74 -4.04
C TRP A 100 -7.95 8.67 -4.32
#